data_AF-A0A3R7X418-F1
#
_entry.id   AF-A0A3R7X418-F1
#
_cell.length_a   1.000
_cell.length_b   1.000
_cell.length_c   1.000
_cell.angle_alpha   90.00
_cell.angle_beta   90.00
_cell.angle_gamma   90.00
#
_symmetry.space_group_name_H-M   'P 1'
#
loop_
_entity.id
_entity.type
_entity.pdbx_description
1 polymer ?
#
loop_
_entity_poly.entity_id
_entity_poly.type
_entity_poly.pdbx_seq_one_letter_code
_entity_poly.pdbx_strand_id
1 'polypeptide(L)'
;MEVEAQTWQPYGLLFDPSDDLDIQRKENRKGWRYCFIAGILDSPDMKCQVVALDIFRGGKSTAKQPKDYHAMFNHDYFVKWFAKLLAELGDMGVANAYILMDNAKYHKGRPVGKPTS
;
A
#
# COMPACT_ATOMS: atom_id res chain seq x y z
N MET A 1 25.34 -28.28 -26.54
CA MET A 1 24.01 -27.64 -26.55
C MET A 1 23.63 -27.48 -25.09
N GLU A 2 24.14 -26.40 -24.49
CA GLU A 2 23.83 -26.02 -23.12
C GLU A 2 22.70 -24.99 -23.18
N VAL A 3 21.70 -25.17 -22.32
CA VAL A 3 20.61 -24.22 -22.14
C VAL A 3 21.03 -23.31 -20.99
N GLU A 4 21.44 -22.09 -21.31
CA GLU A 4 21.77 -21.07 -20.32
C GLU A 4 20.48 -20.42 -19.84
N ALA A 5 20.20 -20.52 -18.53
CA ALA A 5 19.07 -19.88 -17.90
C ALA A 5 19.37 -18.38 -17.76
N GLN A 6 18.76 -17.56 -18.63
CA GLN A 6 18.76 -16.11 -18.47
C GLN A 6 17.95 -15.74 -17.22
N THR A 7 18.67 -15.26 -16.20
CA THR A 7 18.10 -14.67 -14.99
C THR A 7 17.39 -13.36 -15.35
N TRP A 8 16.08 -13.29 -15.10
CA TRP A 8 15.31 -12.05 -15.21
C TRP A 8 15.69 -11.10 -14.05
N GLN A 9 16.28 -9.95 -14.39
CA GLN A 9 16.46 -8.82 -13.48
C GLN A 9 15.08 -8.15 -13.23
N PRO A 10 14.75 -7.78 -11.98
CA PRO A 10 13.45 -7.20 -11.64
C PRO A 10 13.43 -5.71 -11.99
N TYR A 11 13.11 -5.37 -13.24
CA TYR A 11 12.86 -3.98 -13.64
C TYR A 11 11.42 -3.60 -13.29
N GLY A 12 11.24 -2.92 -12.16
CA GLY A 12 9.93 -2.39 -11.75
C GLY A 12 9.94 -1.36 -10.61
N LEU A 13 11.11 -0.96 -10.12
CA LEU A 13 11.24 0.18 -9.20
C LEU A 13 11.77 1.36 -10.01
N LEU A 14 11.08 2.50 -9.93
CA LEU A 14 11.61 3.79 -10.38
C LEU A 14 12.81 4.12 -9.49
N PHE A 15 14.00 3.65 -9.88
CA PHE A 15 15.23 3.87 -9.16
C PHE A 15 15.83 5.20 -9.63
N ASP A 16 15.95 6.18 -8.73
CA ASP A 16 16.78 7.36 -8.99
C ASP A 16 18.27 6.93 -8.85
N PRO A 17 19.10 7.05 -9.91
CA PRO A 17 20.52 6.72 -9.81
C PRO A 17 21.29 7.54 -8.77
N SER A 18 20.71 8.66 -8.32
CA SER A 18 21.26 9.52 -7.28
C SER A 18 20.70 9.23 -5.89
N ASP A 19 19.81 8.24 -5.72
CA ASP A 19 19.42 7.78 -4.39
C ASP A 19 20.63 7.15 -3.71
N ASP A 20 21.34 7.95 -2.91
CA ASP A 20 22.17 7.42 -1.83
C ASP A 20 21.27 6.47 -1.03
N LEU A 21 21.74 5.23 -0.80
CA LEU A 21 21.01 4.26 0.03
C LEU A 21 20.58 4.99 1.30
N ASP A 22 19.28 5.26 1.44
CA ASP A 22 18.73 5.92 2.61
C ASP A 22 18.86 4.92 3.76
N ILE A 23 20.06 4.86 4.35
CA ILE A 23 20.35 4.11 5.57
C ILE A 23 19.71 4.95 6.68
N GLN A 24 18.38 4.94 6.70
CA GLN A 24 17.61 5.48 7.80
C GLN A 24 18.05 4.73 9.05
N ARG A 25 18.84 5.39 9.90
CA ARG A 25 19.06 4.92 11.25
C ARG A 25 17.69 4.83 11.90
N LYS A 26 17.18 3.61 12.03
CA LYS A 26 15.92 3.34 12.69
C LYS A 26 16.02 3.80 14.14
N GLU A 27 15.58 5.02 14.40
CA GLU A 27 15.52 5.54 15.75
C GLU A 27 14.51 4.67 16.52
N ASN A 28 15.00 3.82 17.42
CA ASN A 28 14.18 2.88 18.19
C ASN A 28 13.44 3.61 19.32
N ARG A 29 12.59 4.59 18.97
CA ARG A 29 11.61 5.14 19.92
C ARG A 29 10.47 4.14 20.06
N LYS A 30 10.51 3.33 21.13
CA LYS A 30 9.35 2.52 21.58
C LYS A 30 8.26 3.48 22.08
N GLY A 31 7.40 3.95 21.18
CA GLY A 31 6.37 4.95 21.48
C GLY A 31 5.14 4.83 20.59
N TRP A 32 4.30 5.86 20.62
CA TRP A 32 3.13 6.03 19.76
C TRP A 32 3.56 6.08 18.29
N ARG A 33 2.94 5.29 17.44
CA ARG A 33 3.17 5.28 16.00
C ARG A 33 1.88 5.67 15.29
N TYR A 34 1.98 6.52 14.30
CA TYR A 34 0.92 6.66 13.31
C TYR A 34 1.21 5.69 12.17
N CYS A 35 0.22 4.90 11.80
CA CYS A 35 0.21 4.13 10.57
C CYS A 35 -0.88 4.73 9.69
N PHE A 36 -0.65 4.87 8.39
CA PHE A 36 -1.67 5.33 7.48
C PHE A 36 -1.56 4.58 6.17
N ILE A 37 -2.64 4.60 5.41
CA ILE A 37 -2.68 4.12 4.04
C ILE A 37 -3.37 5.19 3.20
N ALA A 38 -2.82 5.46 2.03
CA ALA A 38 -3.33 6.44 1.09
C ALA A 38 -2.83 6.09 -0.31
N GLY A 39 -3.58 6.51 -1.33
CA GLY A 39 -3.09 6.61 -2.70
C GLY A 39 -2.50 7.99 -2.96
N ILE A 40 -1.55 8.06 -3.88
CA ILE A 40 -1.09 9.31 -4.48
C ILE A 40 -1.56 9.26 -5.93
N LEU A 41 -2.38 10.23 -6.33
CA LEU A 41 -2.89 10.36 -7.68
C LEU A 41 -2.10 11.45 -8.40
N ASP A 42 -1.53 11.08 -9.54
CA ASP A 42 -0.90 12.01 -10.46
C ASP A 42 -1.49 11.83 -11.87
N SER A 43 -1.71 12.93 -12.57
CA SER A 43 -2.28 12.96 -13.92
C SER A 43 -1.87 14.26 -14.62
N PRO A 44 -1.62 14.25 -15.94
CA PRO A 44 -1.27 15.48 -16.68
C PRO A 44 -2.31 16.59 -16.54
N ASP A 45 -3.58 16.22 -16.40
CA ASP A 45 -4.71 17.15 -16.40
C ASP A 45 -5.15 17.58 -14.99
N MET A 46 -4.49 17.07 -13.95
CA MET A 46 -4.87 17.31 -12.56
C MET A 46 -3.66 17.62 -11.69
N LYS A 47 -3.88 18.37 -10.59
CA LYS A 47 -2.83 18.50 -9.57
C LYS A 47 -2.66 17.18 -8.84
N CYS A 48 -1.41 16.81 -8.61
CA CYS A 48 -1.07 15.67 -7.75
C CYS A 48 -1.71 15.83 -6.36
N GLN A 49 -2.38 14.78 -5.89
CA GLN A 49 -3.13 14.81 -4.63
C GLN A 49 -3.17 13.45 -3.93
N VAL A 50 -3.38 13.49 -2.61
CA VAL A 50 -3.55 12.31 -1.77
C VAL A 50 -5.01 11.89 -1.78
N VAL A 51 -5.27 10.60 -1.97
CA VAL A 51 -6.61 10.01 -2.07
C VAL A 51 -6.76 8.84 -1.09
N ALA A 52 -7.98 8.58 -0.65
CA ALA A 52 -8.36 7.49 0.26
C ALA A 52 -7.55 7.45 1.57
N LEU A 53 -7.16 8.59 2.13
CA LEU A 53 -6.35 8.62 3.35
C LEU A 53 -7.11 8.04 4.56
N ASP A 54 -6.53 7.04 5.20
CA ASP A 54 -6.94 6.52 6.52
C ASP A 54 -5.74 6.51 7.47
N ILE A 55 -5.93 7.05 8.68
CA ILE A 55 -4.88 7.19 9.71
C ILE A 55 -5.23 6.38 10.96
N PHE A 56 -4.25 5.64 11.46
CA PHE A 56 -4.31 4.78 12.63
C PHE A 56 -3.26 5.20 13.64
N ARG A 57 -3.61 5.12 14.92
CA ARG A 57 -2.68 5.33 16.02
C ARG A 57 -2.39 4.00 16.71
N GLY A 58 -1.16 3.50 16.55
CA GLY A 58 -0.60 2.37 17.29
C GLY A 58 0.17 2.83 18.53
N GLY A 59 0.23 1.97 19.56
CA GLY A 59 0.94 2.25 20.81
C GLY A 59 0.23 1.66 22.03
N LYS A 60 0.94 1.60 23.18
CA LYS A 60 0.37 1.11 24.44
C LYS A 60 -0.65 2.11 24.98
N SER A 61 -1.93 1.91 24.65
CA SER A 61 -3.00 2.45 25.48
C SER A 61 -3.04 1.62 26.76
N THR A 62 -3.05 2.29 27.90
CA THR A 62 -3.23 1.69 29.22
C THR A 62 -4.41 0.70 29.19
N ALA A 63 -4.14 -0.52 29.68
CA ALA A 63 -5.07 -1.63 29.96
C ALA A 63 -5.67 -2.52 28.84
N LYS A 64 -5.70 -2.20 27.54
CA LYS A 64 -6.12 -3.20 26.51
C LYS A 64 -5.41 -3.03 25.18
N GLN A 65 -4.28 -3.77 25.06
CA GLN A 65 -3.51 -4.13 23.85
C GLN A 65 -3.05 -2.97 22.94
N PRO A 66 -1.76 -2.87 22.58
CA PRO A 66 -1.38 -2.12 21.39
C PRO A 66 -2.14 -2.73 20.22
N LYS A 67 -2.92 -1.95 19.46
CA LYS A 67 -3.49 -2.42 18.20
C LYS A 67 -2.33 -2.82 17.31
N ASP A 68 -2.12 -4.13 17.18
CA ASP A 68 -1.14 -4.69 16.26
C ASP A 68 -1.54 -4.25 14.86
N TYR A 69 -0.73 -3.39 14.26
CA TYR A 69 -1.01 -2.87 12.93
C TYR A 69 -1.04 -4.01 11.91
N HIS A 70 -0.25 -5.07 12.11
CA HIS A 70 -0.28 -6.24 11.24
C HIS A 70 -1.63 -6.96 11.28
N ALA A 71 -2.33 -6.95 12.41
CA ALA A 71 -3.66 -7.52 12.53
C ALA A 71 -4.75 -6.62 11.91
N MET A 72 -4.53 -5.30 11.89
CA MET A 72 -5.46 -4.32 11.32
C MET A 72 -5.44 -4.32 9.78
N PHE A 73 -4.26 -4.43 9.17
CA PHE A 73 -4.09 -4.48 7.70
C PHE A 73 -4.32 -5.91 7.19
N ASN A 74 -5.56 -6.38 7.28
CA ASN A 74 -5.99 -7.65 6.73
C ASN A 74 -6.75 -7.47 5.40
N HIS A 75 -7.13 -8.58 4.76
CA HIS A 75 -7.79 -8.55 3.46
C HIS A 75 -9.15 -7.83 3.49
N ASP A 76 -9.96 -8.04 4.53
CA ASP A 76 -11.28 -7.39 4.64
C ASP A 76 -11.16 -5.88 4.80
N TYR A 77 -10.17 -5.43 5.60
CA TYR A 77 -9.82 -4.02 5.70
C TYR A 77 -9.39 -3.47 4.34
N PHE A 78 -8.48 -4.17 3.66
CA PHE A 78 -7.99 -3.76 2.35
C PHE A 78 -9.12 -3.62 1.32
N VAL A 79 -10.06 -4.57 1.24
CA VAL A 79 -11.21 -4.49 0.31
C VAL A 79 -12.07 -3.26 0.58
N LYS A 80 -12.35 -2.94 1.85
CA LYS A 80 -13.13 -1.75 2.22
C LYS A 80 -12.39 -0.46 1.87
N TRP A 81 -11.11 -0.38 2.20
CA TRP A 81 -10.27 0.76 1.85
C TRP A 81 -10.14 0.94 0.33
N PHE A 82 -10.00 -0.15 -0.41
CA PHE A 82 -9.92 -0.13 -1.87
C PHE A 82 -11.24 0.33 -2.50
N ALA A 83 -12.38 -0.04 -1.93
CA ALA A 83 -13.68 0.47 -2.38
C ALA A 83 -13.79 2.00 -2.18
N LYS A 84 -13.28 2.53 -1.06
CA LYS A 84 -13.18 3.98 -0.82
C LYS A 84 -12.29 4.65 -1.87
N LEU A 85 -11.13 4.06 -2.18
CA LEU A 85 -10.26 4.54 -3.25
C LEU A 85 -10.99 4.64 -4.60
N LEU A 86 -11.68 3.57 -5.01
CA LEU A 86 -12.42 3.57 -6.27
C LEU A 86 -13.57 4.58 -6.30
N ALA A 87 -14.28 4.76 -5.18
CA ALA A 87 -15.34 5.76 -5.05
C ALA A 87 -14.78 7.18 -5.21
N GLU A 88 -13.70 7.52 -4.49
CA GLU A 88 -13.06 8.83 -4.61
C GLU A 88 -12.55 9.09 -6.03
N LEU A 89 -11.91 8.10 -6.68
CA LEU A 89 -11.52 8.22 -8.10
C LEU A 89 -12.71 8.48 -9.01
N GLY A 90 -13.84 7.80 -8.78
CA GLY A 90 -15.09 8.02 -9.50
C GLY A 90 -15.65 9.43 -9.32
N ASP A 91 -15.68 9.94 -8.09
CA ASP A 91 -16.15 11.31 -7.78
C ASP A 91 -15.27 12.38 -8.44
N MET A 92 -13.99 12.07 -8.65
CA MET A 92 -13.04 12.93 -9.38
C MET A 92 -13.11 12.77 -10.90
N GLY A 93 -13.95 11.88 -11.42
CA GLY A 93 -14.03 11.59 -12.86
C GLY A 93 -12.81 10.85 -13.41
N VAL A 94 -12.00 10.24 -12.55
CA VAL A 94 -10.79 9.50 -12.96
C VAL A 94 -11.19 8.11 -13.42
N ALA A 95 -10.90 7.81 -14.68
CA ALA A 95 -11.08 6.50 -15.29
C ALA A 95 -9.74 5.97 -15.82
N ASN A 96 -9.65 4.64 -15.98
CA ASN A 96 -8.47 3.96 -16.54
C ASN A 96 -7.15 4.23 -15.77
N ALA A 97 -7.25 4.45 -14.46
CA ALA A 97 -6.08 4.63 -13.61
C ALA A 97 -5.27 3.33 -13.45
N TYR A 98 -3.94 3.45 -13.50
CA TYR A 98 -3.04 2.38 -13.09
C TYR A 98 -2.82 2.46 -11.58
N ILE A 99 -3.16 1.38 -10.86
CA ILE A 99 -2.96 1.29 -9.42
C ILE A 99 -1.73 0.43 -9.15
N LEU A 100 -0.66 1.06 -8.70
CA LEU A 100 0.59 0.40 -8.31
C LEU A 100 0.62 0.21 -6.80
N MET A 101 0.86 -1.01 -6.35
CA MET A 101 0.94 -1.39 -4.94
C MET A 101 2.05 -2.42 -4.75
N ASP A 102 2.51 -2.60 -3.52
CA ASP A 102 3.44 -3.68 -3.19
C ASP A 102 2.77 -5.07 -3.32
N ASN A 103 3.59 -6.10 -3.16
CA ASN A 103 3.16 -7.50 -3.31
C ASN A 103 2.61 -8.11 -2.00
N ALA A 104 2.04 -7.30 -1.10
CA ALA A 104 1.59 -7.77 0.20
C ALA A 104 0.51 -8.87 0.08
N LYS A 105 0.56 -9.85 1.00
CA LYS A 105 -0.33 -11.03 0.95
C LYS A 105 -1.82 -10.65 0.96
N TYR A 106 -2.20 -9.62 1.72
CA TYR A 106 -3.58 -9.18 1.85
C TYR A 106 -4.12 -8.47 0.60
N HIS A 107 -3.27 -8.09 -0.38
CA HIS A 107 -3.70 -7.57 -1.68
C HIS A 107 -4.25 -8.66 -2.61
N LYS A 108 -3.88 -9.93 -2.39
CA LYS A 108 -4.13 -11.04 -3.32
C LYS A 108 -5.37 -11.87 -3.01
N GLY A 109 -6.07 -11.58 -1.91
CA GLY A 109 -7.26 -12.31 -1.51
C GLY A 109 -8.41 -12.12 -2.52
N ARG A 110 -9.28 -13.13 -2.63
CA ARG A 110 -10.57 -12.95 -3.31
C ARG A 110 -11.58 -12.44 -2.29
N PRO A 111 -12.41 -11.44 -2.64
CA PRO A 111 -13.51 -11.03 -1.78
C PRO A 111 -14.45 -12.20 -1.47
N VAL A 112 -15.03 -12.19 -0.26
CA VAL A 112 -16.00 -13.19 0.18
C VAL A 112 -17.22 -13.19 -0.75
N GLY A 113 -17.65 -14.38 -1.19
CA GLY A 113 -18.82 -14.54 -2.07
C GLY A 113 -18.51 -14.63 -3.57
N LYS A 114 -17.23 -14.59 -3.98
CA LYS A 114 -16.85 -14.86 -5.37
C LYS A 114 -16.96 -16.37 -5.67
N PRO A 115 -17.63 -16.80 -6.76
CA PRO A 115 -17.66 -18.20 -7.15
C PRO A 115 -16.24 -18.77 -7.32
N THR A 116 -15.99 -19.94 -6.75
CA THR A 116 -14.81 -20.73 -7.07
C THR A 116 -15.10 -21.53 -8.33
N SER A 117 -14.25 -21.37 -9.35
CA SER A 117 -14.21 -22.27 -10.50
C SER A 117 -13.55 -23.59 -10.11
#